data_AF-A0A2G9NS32-F1
#
_entry.id   AF-A0A2G9NS32-F1
#
_cell.length_a   1.000
_cell.length_b   1.000
_cell.length_c   1.000
_cell.angle_alpha   90.00
_cell.angle_beta   90.00
_cell.angle_gamma   90.00
#
_symmetry.space_group_name_H-M   'P 1'
#
loop_
_entity.id
_entity.type
_entity.pdbx_description
1 polymer ?
#
loop_
_entity_poly.entity_id
_entity_poly.type
_entity_poly.pdbx_seq_one_letter_code
_entity_poly.pdbx_strand_id
1 'polypeptide(L)'
;MKFQWIITNKDTKLLNDFVNKHKENNFVKSRIKRNLSDNPPLFSKEEFWKWMIACLLTTQQRSGPNSKISKFLISNLFPLNYNLCKESENLQKDAYEILTKFGGIRRTNRISEEIKYNFDWLEEDGWEKVIQISNRLIEARKNKPNLENIKIERTACLLVQNLKGIGPKQSRNLWQALGLTRYEIPIDSRIIKWLNKNSFPFTLSASGLSDENYYQLLMNGIQEWCLKSDIFPCVLDGAIFSSYDEEWPEDYELW
;
A
#
# COMPACT_ATOMS: atom_id res chain seq x y z
N MET A 1 -12.38 -4.55 30.41
CA MET A 1 -10.91 -4.75 30.42
C MET A 1 -10.25 -3.50 29.82
N LYS A 2 -9.10 -3.06 30.35
CA LYS A 2 -8.33 -1.92 29.80
C LYS A 2 -7.00 -2.45 29.25
N PHE A 3 -6.58 -1.95 28.09
CA PHE A 3 -5.32 -2.29 27.43
C PHE A 3 -4.64 -0.98 26.98
N GLN A 4 -3.32 -0.90 27.06
CA GLN A 4 -2.53 0.28 26.68
C GLN A 4 -1.15 -0.16 26.16
N TRP A 5 -0.68 0.48 25.09
CA TRP A 5 0.71 0.36 24.65
C TRP A 5 1.61 1.27 25.50
N ILE A 6 2.66 0.70 26.08
CA ILE A 6 3.66 1.44 26.84
C ILE A 6 4.90 1.57 25.96
N ILE A 7 5.15 2.77 25.46
CA ILE A 7 6.31 3.09 24.63
C ILE A 7 7.31 3.87 25.48
N THR A 8 8.52 3.32 25.63
CA THR A 8 9.60 3.88 26.43
C THR A 8 10.56 4.72 25.58
N ASN A 9 11.44 5.49 26.22
CA ASN A 9 12.51 6.22 25.53
C ASN A 9 13.48 5.30 24.78
N LYS A 10 13.63 4.04 25.22
CA LYS A 10 14.43 3.05 24.51
C LYS A 10 13.77 2.67 23.18
N ASP A 11 12.45 2.51 23.18
CA ASP A 11 11.69 2.15 22.00
C ASP A 11 11.68 3.30 20.98
N THR A 12 11.52 4.54 21.44
CA THR A 12 11.59 5.71 20.55
C THR A 12 12.97 5.90 19.97
N LYS A 13 14.03 5.69 20.76
CA LYS A 13 15.41 5.72 20.26
C LYS A 13 15.66 4.63 19.22
N LEU A 14 15.21 3.40 19.46
CA LEU A 14 15.34 2.31 18.50
C LEU A 14 14.72 2.67 17.15
N LEU A 15 13.50 3.22 17.16
CA LEU A 15 12.79 3.58 15.94
C LEU A 15 13.50 4.72 15.18
N ASN A 16 13.92 5.75 15.92
CA ASN A 16 14.68 6.87 15.36
C ASN A 16 16.02 6.44 14.76
N ASP A 17 16.81 5.66 15.48
CA ASP A 17 18.10 5.16 15.00
C ASP A 17 17.91 4.30 13.74
N PHE A 18 16.86 3.45 13.72
CA PHE A 18 16.54 2.62 12.55
C PHE A 18 16.14 3.47 11.33
N VAL A 19 15.19 4.40 11.47
CA VAL A 19 14.74 5.23 10.35
C VAL A 19 15.88 6.13 9.85
N ASN A 20 16.66 6.74 10.75
CA ASN A 20 17.80 7.58 10.38
C ASN A 20 18.88 6.81 9.61
N LYS A 21 19.09 5.52 9.91
CA LYS A 21 20.01 4.67 9.16
C LYS A 21 19.58 4.45 7.71
N HIS A 22 18.27 4.44 7.44
CA HIS A 22 17.71 4.14 6.12
C HIS A 22 17.25 5.38 5.35
N LYS A 23 17.29 6.58 5.94
CA LYS A 23 16.73 7.82 5.36
C LYS A 23 17.30 8.19 3.99
N GLU A 24 18.55 7.80 3.71
CA GLU A 24 19.21 8.12 2.43
C GLU A 24 18.85 7.16 1.30
N ASN A 25 18.19 6.04 1.60
CA ASN A 25 17.77 5.07 0.59
C ASN A 25 16.72 5.68 -0.35
N ASN A 26 16.88 5.43 -1.66
CA ASN A 26 16.00 5.99 -2.70
C ASN A 26 14.52 5.64 -2.50
N PHE A 27 14.22 4.43 -2.02
CA PHE A 27 12.84 4.02 -1.74
C PHE A 27 12.23 4.87 -0.62
N VAL A 28 13.01 5.15 0.44
CA VAL A 28 12.56 5.98 1.57
C VAL A 28 12.37 7.43 1.13
N LYS A 29 13.30 7.98 0.34
CA LYS A 29 13.18 9.33 -0.23
C LYS A 29 11.94 9.46 -1.13
N SER A 30 11.71 8.47 -2.00
CA SER A 30 10.53 8.42 -2.88
C SER A 30 9.23 8.35 -2.06
N ARG A 31 9.19 7.50 -1.03
CA ARG A 31 8.09 7.39 -0.09
C ARG A 31 7.79 8.72 0.63
N ILE A 32 8.82 9.42 1.10
CA ILE A 32 8.67 10.74 1.74
C ILE A 32 8.12 11.75 0.72
N LYS A 33 8.72 11.84 -0.47
CA LYS A 33 8.28 12.76 -1.53
C LYS A 33 6.81 12.53 -1.90
N ARG A 34 6.38 11.27 -2.00
CA ARG A 34 5.01 10.93 -2.40
C ARG A 34 4.01 11.13 -1.27
N ASN A 35 4.30 10.59 -0.09
CA ASN A 35 3.32 10.49 1.00
C ASN A 35 3.38 11.65 2.00
N LEU A 36 4.43 12.48 2.00
CA LEU A 36 4.58 13.60 2.93
C LEU A 36 4.72 14.97 2.29
N SER A 37 4.84 15.09 0.96
CA SER A 37 4.87 16.40 0.29
C SER A 37 3.64 17.26 0.62
N ASP A 38 3.82 18.58 0.57
CA ASP A 38 2.77 19.57 0.85
C ASP A 38 1.67 19.58 -0.22
N ASN A 39 2.01 19.13 -1.44
CA ASN A 39 1.08 19.04 -2.56
C ASN A 39 0.70 17.57 -2.79
N PRO A 40 -0.41 17.08 -2.20
CA PRO A 40 -0.86 15.72 -2.46
C PRO A 40 -1.17 15.51 -3.94
N PRO A 41 -0.95 14.29 -4.48
CA PRO A 41 -1.33 13.95 -5.84
C PRO A 41 -2.82 14.16 -6.09
N LEU A 42 -3.16 14.59 -7.30
CA LEU A 42 -4.56 14.60 -7.75
C LEU A 42 -5.04 13.16 -7.98
N PHE A 43 -6.30 12.91 -7.68
CA PHE A 43 -6.93 11.64 -7.98
C PHE A 43 -7.27 11.56 -9.48
N SER A 44 -6.96 10.41 -10.10
CA SER A 44 -7.49 10.02 -11.41
C SER A 44 -7.92 8.56 -11.38
N LYS A 45 -8.90 8.21 -12.23
CA LYS A 45 -9.36 6.82 -12.36
C LYS A 45 -8.23 5.94 -12.91
N GLU A 46 -7.43 6.49 -13.81
CA GLU A 46 -6.33 5.82 -14.48
C GLU A 46 -5.24 5.40 -13.49
N GLU A 47 -4.83 6.29 -12.60
CA GLU A 47 -3.83 5.98 -11.57
C GLU A 47 -4.39 5.03 -10.52
N PHE A 48 -5.63 5.25 -10.06
CA PHE A 48 -6.27 4.31 -9.13
C PHE A 48 -6.34 2.91 -9.73
N TRP A 49 -6.78 2.79 -10.98
CA TRP A 49 -6.89 1.54 -11.71
C TRP A 49 -5.54 0.84 -11.85
N LYS A 50 -4.49 1.57 -12.26
CA LYS A 50 -3.12 1.06 -12.38
C LYS A 50 -2.62 0.50 -11.04
N TRP A 51 -2.75 1.25 -9.95
CA TRP A 51 -2.30 0.81 -8.62
C TRP A 51 -3.15 -0.31 -8.05
N MET A 52 -4.45 -0.36 -8.36
CA MET A 52 -5.30 -1.49 -8.02
C MET A 52 -4.79 -2.77 -8.71
N ILE A 53 -4.50 -2.72 -10.01
CA ILE A 53 -3.91 -3.87 -10.72
C ILE A 53 -2.55 -4.24 -10.13
N ALA A 54 -1.70 -3.26 -9.80
CA ALA A 54 -0.43 -3.51 -9.13
C ALA A 54 -0.63 -4.29 -7.81
N CYS A 55 -1.66 -3.96 -7.02
CA CYS A 55 -1.99 -4.70 -5.80
C CYS A 55 -2.42 -6.16 -6.08
N LEU A 56 -3.19 -6.40 -7.14
CA LEU A 56 -3.57 -7.76 -7.55
C LEU A 56 -2.32 -8.57 -7.95
N LEU A 57 -1.45 -7.99 -8.79
CA LEU A 57 -0.24 -8.63 -9.29
C LEU A 57 0.76 -8.97 -8.18
N THR A 58 0.88 -8.12 -7.15
CA THR A 58 1.81 -8.32 -6.04
C THR A 58 1.29 -9.25 -4.94
N THR A 59 0.09 -9.80 -5.11
CA THR A 59 -0.45 -10.76 -4.17
C THR A 59 0.28 -12.10 -4.32
N GLN A 60 1.14 -12.39 -3.35
CA GLN A 60 1.99 -13.60 -3.29
C GLN A 60 3.09 -13.65 -4.36
N GLN A 61 3.49 -12.49 -4.90
CA GLN A 61 4.60 -12.36 -5.83
C GLN A 61 5.47 -11.16 -5.45
N ARG A 62 6.80 -11.29 -5.57
CA ARG A 62 7.73 -10.19 -5.29
C ARG A 62 7.66 -9.14 -6.39
N SER A 63 7.63 -7.86 -6.00
CA SER A 63 7.66 -6.70 -6.88
C SER A 63 8.94 -5.87 -6.77
N GLY A 64 10.08 -6.50 -6.47
CA GLY A 64 11.37 -5.80 -6.43
C GLY A 64 11.77 -5.18 -7.79
N PRO A 65 12.84 -4.38 -7.84
CA PRO A 65 13.18 -3.53 -9.00
C PRO A 65 13.36 -4.33 -10.32
N ASN A 66 13.86 -5.56 -10.22
CA ASN A 66 14.10 -6.45 -11.36
C ASN A 66 12.95 -7.43 -11.67
N SER A 67 11.85 -7.35 -10.93
CA SER A 67 10.75 -8.31 -11.03
C SER A 67 9.95 -8.17 -12.34
N LYS A 68 9.30 -9.26 -12.75
CA LYS A 68 8.37 -9.26 -13.90
C LYS A 68 7.19 -8.32 -13.69
N ILE A 69 6.72 -8.18 -12.44
CA ILE A 69 5.63 -7.27 -12.10
C ILE A 69 6.07 -5.82 -12.29
N SER A 70 7.23 -5.44 -11.77
CA SER A 70 7.77 -4.08 -11.95
C SER A 70 7.89 -3.74 -13.43
N LYS A 71 8.44 -4.65 -14.24
CA LYS A 71 8.54 -4.50 -15.70
C LYS A 71 7.19 -4.36 -16.40
N PHE A 72 6.16 -5.06 -15.92
CA PHE A 72 4.79 -4.95 -16.44
C PHE A 72 4.16 -3.59 -16.11
N LEU A 73 4.39 -3.09 -14.89
CA LEU A 73 3.79 -1.84 -14.41
C LEU A 73 4.41 -0.58 -15.04
N ILE A 74 5.67 -0.67 -15.50
CA ILE A 74 6.41 0.44 -16.11
C ILE A 74 6.53 0.34 -17.63
N SER A 75 5.93 -0.65 -18.27
CA SER A 75 6.03 -0.75 -19.73
C SER A 75 5.41 0.49 -20.38
N ASN A 76 6.03 0.95 -21.47
CA ASN A 76 5.54 2.08 -22.24
C ASN A 76 4.11 1.79 -22.73
N LEU A 77 3.18 2.63 -22.28
CA LEU A 77 1.75 2.33 -22.18
C LEU A 77 1.48 1.11 -21.28
N PHE A 78 0.87 1.36 -20.12
CA PHE A 78 0.48 0.30 -19.20
C PHE A 78 -0.53 -0.65 -19.91
N PRO A 79 -0.25 -1.97 -20.01
CA PRO A 79 -0.99 -2.87 -20.91
C PRO A 79 -2.45 -3.07 -20.52
N LEU A 80 -2.78 -2.84 -19.25
CA LEU A 80 -4.13 -2.92 -18.70
C LEU A 80 -4.60 -1.55 -18.22
N ASN A 81 -4.32 -0.49 -18.98
CA ASN A 81 -4.81 0.85 -18.62
C ASN A 81 -6.34 0.91 -18.69
N TYR A 82 -6.91 1.84 -17.92
CA TYR A 82 -8.35 1.93 -17.71
C TYR A 82 -9.15 2.09 -19.00
N ASN A 83 -8.68 2.91 -19.94
CA ASN A 83 -9.40 3.15 -21.20
C ASN A 83 -9.46 1.90 -22.07
N LEU A 84 -8.34 1.18 -22.23
CA LEU A 84 -8.34 -0.11 -22.95
C LEU A 84 -9.26 -1.13 -22.27
N CYS A 85 -9.25 -1.19 -20.93
CA CYS A 85 -10.13 -2.10 -20.21
C CYS A 85 -11.61 -1.75 -20.37
N LYS A 86 -11.93 -0.45 -20.48
CA LYS A 86 -13.28 0.06 -20.69
C LYS A 86 -13.83 -0.21 -22.08
N GLU A 87 -12.96 -0.19 -23.10
CA GLU A 87 -13.35 -0.48 -24.49
C GLU A 87 -13.43 -1.98 -24.79
N SER A 88 -13.01 -2.84 -23.87
CA SER A 88 -13.01 -4.29 -24.05
C SER A 88 -14.43 -4.87 -24.00
N GLU A 89 -14.79 -5.65 -25.03
CA GLU A 89 -16.02 -6.44 -25.04
C GLU A 89 -15.98 -7.61 -24.05
N ASN A 90 -14.79 -8.14 -23.75
CA ASN A 90 -14.59 -9.24 -22.82
C ASN A 90 -13.31 -9.06 -21.98
N LEU A 91 -13.41 -8.14 -21.01
CA LEU A 91 -12.28 -7.73 -20.19
C LEU A 91 -11.58 -8.89 -19.45
N GLN A 92 -12.33 -9.90 -18.99
CA GLN A 92 -11.70 -11.06 -18.32
C GLN A 92 -10.79 -11.84 -19.29
N LYS A 93 -11.28 -12.10 -20.51
CA LYS A 93 -10.50 -12.83 -21.53
C LYS A 93 -9.29 -12.01 -21.96
N ASP A 94 -9.49 -10.72 -22.26
CA ASP A 94 -8.41 -9.85 -22.72
C ASP A 94 -7.33 -9.67 -21.64
N ALA A 95 -7.73 -9.47 -20.38
CA ALA A 95 -6.79 -9.40 -19.27
C ALA A 95 -6.01 -10.71 -19.09
N TYR A 96 -6.67 -11.87 -19.21
CA TYR A 96 -6.01 -13.16 -19.15
C TYR A 96 -4.95 -13.32 -20.25
N GLU A 97 -5.29 -12.97 -21.49
CA GLU A 97 -4.39 -13.05 -22.64
C GLU A 97 -3.21 -12.11 -22.51
N ILE A 98 -3.43 -10.86 -22.09
CA ILE A 98 -2.37 -9.86 -21.86
C ILE A 98 -1.38 -10.35 -20.79
N LEU A 99 -1.87 -10.80 -19.64
CA LEU A 99 -1.02 -11.26 -18.54
C LEU A 99 -0.25 -12.53 -18.91
N THR A 100 -0.90 -13.46 -19.63
CA THR A 100 -0.28 -14.71 -20.07
C THR A 100 0.79 -14.46 -21.13
N LYS A 101 0.51 -13.61 -22.12
CA LYS A 101 1.44 -13.24 -23.20
C LYS A 101 2.68 -12.52 -22.67
N PHE A 102 2.52 -11.65 -21.67
CA PHE A 102 3.66 -10.98 -21.04
C PHE A 102 4.62 -11.95 -20.36
N GLY A 103 4.08 -13.00 -19.73
CA GLY A 103 4.83 -14.09 -19.11
C GLY A 103 5.47 -13.73 -17.77
N GLY A 104 5.62 -14.74 -16.91
CA GLY A 104 6.21 -14.58 -15.57
C GLY A 104 5.28 -13.99 -14.50
N ILE A 105 4.02 -13.73 -14.86
CA ILE A 105 2.94 -13.39 -13.92
C ILE A 105 2.24 -14.69 -13.51
N ARG A 106 2.01 -14.89 -12.21
CA ARG A 106 1.32 -16.10 -11.70
C ARG A 106 -0.15 -15.81 -11.51
N ARG A 107 -0.96 -16.87 -11.41
CA ARG A 107 -2.41 -16.78 -11.09
C ARG A 107 -3.18 -15.92 -12.10
N THR A 108 -2.75 -15.88 -13.35
CA THR A 108 -3.33 -15.02 -14.40
C THR A 108 -4.84 -15.20 -14.55
N ASN A 109 -5.34 -16.45 -14.51
CA ASN A 109 -6.78 -16.73 -14.55
C ASN A 109 -7.56 -16.08 -13.39
N ARG A 110 -7.07 -16.23 -12.16
CA ARG A 110 -7.73 -15.62 -10.99
C ARG A 110 -7.62 -14.10 -11.00
N ILE A 111 -6.47 -13.57 -11.41
CA ILE A 111 -6.26 -12.12 -11.48
C ILE A 111 -7.16 -11.51 -12.55
N SER A 112 -7.37 -12.15 -13.70
CA SER A 112 -8.28 -11.63 -14.72
C SER A 112 -9.75 -11.65 -14.29
N GLU A 113 -10.19 -12.66 -13.53
CA GLU A 113 -11.50 -12.68 -12.87
C GLU A 113 -11.64 -11.53 -11.85
N GLU A 114 -10.59 -11.29 -11.05
CA GLU A 114 -10.55 -10.20 -10.06
C GLU A 114 -10.57 -8.82 -10.75
N ILE A 115 -9.86 -8.65 -11.87
CA ILE A 115 -9.89 -7.43 -12.69
C ILE A 115 -11.29 -7.15 -13.23
N LYS A 116 -11.95 -8.15 -13.84
CA LYS A 116 -13.31 -7.99 -14.39
C LYS A 116 -14.31 -7.59 -13.30
N TYR A 117 -14.31 -8.33 -12.19
CA TYR A 117 -15.19 -8.05 -11.06
C TYR A 117 -15.00 -6.62 -10.53
N ASN A 118 -13.74 -6.20 -10.36
CA ASN A 118 -13.42 -4.88 -9.83
C ASN A 118 -13.80 -3.77 -10.82
N PHE A 119 -13.65 -4.01 -12.12
CA PHE A 119 -14.13 -3.09 -13.16
C PHE A 119 -15.63 -2.86 -13.04
N ASP A 120 -16.41 -3.95 -12.99
CA ASP A 120 -17.87 -3.88 -12.90
C ASP A 120 -18.31 -3.14 -11.65
N TRP A 121 -17.74 -3.49 -10.49
CA TRP A 121 -18.03 -2.81 -9.23
C TRP A 121 -17.74 -1.31 -9.28
N LEU A 122 -16.62 -0.92 -9.92
CA LEU A 122 -16.25 0.48 -10.08
C LEU A 122 -17.21 1.23 -11.01
N GLU A 123 -17.56 0.64 -12.16
CA GLU A 123 -18.46 1.27 -13.15
C GLU A 123 -19.91 1.35 -12.69
N GLU A 124 -20.38 0.43 -11.85
CA GLU A 124 -21.75 0.46 -11.30
C GLU A 124 -21.93 1.62 -10.31
N ASP A 125 -21.16 1.65 -9.23
CA ASP A 125 -21.23 2.71 -8.21
C ASP A 125 -19.92 2.96 -7.44
N GLY A 126 -18.93 2.09 -7.60
CA GLY A 126 -17.69 2.11 -6.83
C GLY A 126 -16.86 3.37 -7.06
N TRP A 127 -16.90 3.93 -8.28
CA TRP A 127 -16.17 5.16 -8.59
C TRP A 127 -16.62 6.35 -7.74
N GLU A 128 -17.92 6.52 -7.54
CA GLU A 128 -18.43 7.62 -6.71
C GLU A 128 -17.87 7.53 -5.30
N LYS A 129 -17.92 6.34 -4.70
CA LYS A 129 -17.41 6.08 -3.34
C LYS A 129 -15.90 6.32 -3.25
N VAL A 130 -15.13 5.83 -4.22
CA VAL A 130 -13.67 5.99 -4.28
C VAL A 130 -13.27 7.45 -4.45
N ILE A 131 -13.96 8.20 -5.32
CA ILE A 131 -13.71 9.63 -5.55
C ILE A 131 -14.05 10.45 -4.30
N GLN A 132 -15.18 10.15 -3.65
CA GLN A 132 -15.57 10.85 -2.42
C GLN A 132 -14.53 10.65 -1.31
N ILE A 133 -14.05 9.42 -1.10
CA ILE A 133 -13.04 9.18 -0.06
C ILE A 133 -11.66 9.71 -0.44
N SER A 134 -11.29 9.68 -1.73
CA SER A 134 -10.01 10.24 -2.19
C SER A 134 -9.96 11.75 -1.99
N ASN A 135 -11.05 12.47 -2.25
CA ASN A 135 -11.16 13.90 -1.96
C ASN A 135 -10.96 14.18 -0.47
N ARG A 136 -11.56 13.38 0.41
CA ARG A 136 -11.36 13.51 1.87
C ARG A 136 -9.91 13.25 2.29
N LEU A 137 -9.24 12.28 1.66
CA LEU A 137 -7.82 12.01 1.87
C LEU A 137 -6.94 13.17 1.41
N ILE A 138 -7.22 13.73 0.22
CA ILE A 138 -6.49 14.88 -0.33
C ILE A 138 -6.63 16.09 0.60
N GLU A 139 -7.84 16.41 1.06
CA GLU A 139 -8.06 17.50 2.03
C GLU A 139 -7.34 17.23 3.36
N ALA A 140 -7.34 15.99 3.85
CA ALA A 140 -6.58 15.60 5.04
C ALA A 140 -5.06 15.77 4.85
N ARG A 141 -4.54 15.54 3.63
CA ARG A 141 -3.12 15.68 3.28
C ARG A 141 -2.66 17.14 3.17
N LYS A 142 -3.53 18.05 2.71
CA LYS A 142 -3.26 19.51 2.65
C LYS A 142 -3.05 20.14 4.02
N ASN A 143 -3.69 19.58 5.03
CA ASN A 143 -3.53 20.02 6.41
C ASN A 143 -2.22 19.50 7.02
N LYS A 144 -1.71 20.25 8.00
CA LYS A 144 -0.63 19.76 8.86
C LYS A 144 -0.98 18.36 9.37
N PRO A 145 0.00 17.43 9.43
CA PRO A 145 -0.25 16.08 9.88
C PRO A 145 -1.04 16.05 11.19
N ASN A 146 -2.21 15.41 11.16
CA ASN A 146 -3.19 15.37 12.24
C ASN A 146 -3.61 13.92 12.48
N LEU A 147 -3.61 13.49 13.74
CA LEU A 147 -3.98 12.13 14.14
C LEU A 147 -5.44 11.79 13.87
N GLU A 148 -6.33 12.78 13.79
CA GLU A 148 -7.72 12.53 13.37
C GLU A 148 -7.81 12.00 11.93
N ASN A 149 -6.77 12.23 11.10
CA ASN A 149 -6.70 11.69 9.75
C ASN A 149 -6.56 10.16 9.73
N ILE A 150 -6.08 9.53 10.81
CA ILE A 150 -5.99 8.06 10.93
C ILE A 150 -7.35 7.41 10.65
N LYS A 151 -8.44 8.01 11.16
CA LYS A 151 -9.80 7.48 10.95
C LYS A 151 -10.23 7.56 9.49
N ILE A 152 -9.87 8.65 8.79
CA ILE A 152 -10.19 8.84 7.38
C ILE A 152 -9.41 7.83 6.53
N GLU A 153 -8.10 7.70 6.78
CA GLU A 153 -7.24 6.72 6.10
C GLU A 153 -7.73 5.29 6.31
N ARG A 154 -8.11 4.93 7.54
CA ARG A 154 -8.66 3.60 7.86
C ARG A 154 -9.97 3.34 7.15
N THR A 155 -10.87 4.32 7.12
CA THR A 155 -12.14 4.24 6.39
C THR A 155 -11.90 4.00 4.90
N ALA A 156 -10.93 4.70 4.30
CA ALA A 156 -10.56 4.50 2.91
C ALA A 156 -10.02 3.09 2.64
N CYS A 157 -9.16 2.58 3.53
CA CYS A 157 -8.63 1.23 3.42
C CYS A 157 -9.74 0.18 3.52
N LEU A 158 -10.68 0.31 4.46
CA LEU A 158 -11.82 -0.59 4.58
C LEU A 158 -12.76 -0.52 3.36
N LEU A 159 -13.00 0.67 2.80
CA LEU A 159 -13.85 0.82 1.62
C LEU A 159 -13.34 0.00 0.43
N VAL A 160 -12.05 0.08 0.12
CA VAL A 160 -11.47 -0.60 -1.05
C VAL A 160 -11.27 -2.11 -0.84
N GLN A 161 -11.53 -2.64 0.36
CA GLN A 161 -11.59 -4.10 0.57
C GLN A 161 -12.83 -4.74 -0.08
N ASN A 162 -13.80 -3.94 -0.56
CA ASN A 162 -14.87 -4.45 -1.42
C ASN A 162 -14.35 -4.90 -2.79
N LEU A 163 -13.16 -4.46 -3.20
CA LEU A 163 -12.50 -4.94 -4.42
C LEU A 163 -12.02 -6.38 -4.19
N LYS A 164 -12.39 -7.29 -5.09
CA LYS A 164 -11.97 -8.68 -5.07
C LYS A 164 -10.45 -8.76 -5.23
N GLY A 165 -9.81 -9.52 -4.34
CA GLY A 165 -8.35 -9.65 -4.27
C GLY A 165 -7.65 -8.59 -3.42
N ILE A 166 -8.38 -7.60 -2.88
CA ILE A 166 -7.82 -6.53 -2.04
C ILE A 166 -8.16 -6.77 -0.56
N GLY A 167 -7.25 -7.43 0.16
CA GLY A 167 -7.35 -7.61 1.62
C GLY A 167 -6.72 -6.47 2.44
N PRO A 168 -6.56 -6.65 3.77
CA PRO A 168 -6.04 -5.64 4.68
C PRO A 168 -4.72 -5.01 4.21
N LYS A 169 -3.71 -5.83 3.88
CA LYS A 169 -2.43 -5.35 3.34
C LYS A 169 -2.58 -4.56 2.03
N GLN A 170 -3.32 -5.11 1.06
CA GLN A 170 -3.38 -4.54 -0.28
C GLN A 170 -4.18 -3.23 -0.31
N SER A 171 -5.20 -3.09 0.54
CA SER A 171 -5.91 -1.82 0.70
C SER A 171 -5.00 -0.68 1.14
N ARG A 172 -4.05 -0.93 2.05
CA ARG A 172 -3.07 0.08 2.50
C ARG A 172 -2.01 0.34 1.42
N ASN A 173 -1.52 -0.71 0.75
CA ASN A 173 -0.63 -0.57 -0.41
C ASN A 173 -1.22 0.38 -1.47
N LEU A 174 -2.49 0.20 -1.82
CA LEU A 174 -3.17 0.98 -2.85
C LEU A 174 -3.16 2.48 -2.52
N TRP A 175 -3.66 2.87 -1.35
CA TRP A 175 -3.75 4.28 -0.97
C TRP A 175 -2.39 4.91 -0.69
N GLN A 176 -1.44 4.13 -0.19
CA GLN A 176 -0.07 4.59 0.03
C GLN A 176 0.68 4.81 -1.30
N ALA A 177 0.49 3.93 -2.28
CA ALA A 177 1.05 4.08 -3.62
C ALA A 177 0.48 5.31 -4.36
N LEU A 178 -0.78 5.67 -4.09
CA LEU A 178 -1.39 6.92 -4.55
C LEU A 178 -0.89 8.18 -3.82
N GLY A 179 -0.06 8.04 -2.78
CA GLY A 179 0.46 9.18 -1.99
C GLY A 179 -0.55 9.79 -1.01
N LEU A 180 -1.68 9.11 -0.78
CA LEU A 180 -2.82 9.68 -0.07
C LEU A 180 -2.87 9.32 1.42
N THR A 181 -2.08 8.35 1.88
CA THR A 181 -2.00 7.95 3.29
C THR A 181 -0.62 8.20 3.89
N ARG A 182 -0.59 8.51 5.19
CA ARG A 182 0.63 8.72 6.01
C ARG A 182 0.72 7.76 7.18
N TYR A 183 -0.43 7.34 7.70
CA TYR A 183 -0.56 6.64 8.97
C TYR A 183 -1.00 5.19 8.81
N GLU A 184 -1.79 4.86 7.78
CA GLU A 184 -2.13 3.48 7.44
C GLU A 184 -1.10 2.91 6.45
N ILE A 185 -0.42 1.83 6.85
CA ILE A 185 0.64 1.18 6.07
C ILE A 185 0.34 -0.31 5.85
N PRO A 186 0.89 -0.91 4.79
CA PRO A 186 0.80 -2.35 4.57
C PRO A 186 1.62 -3.12 5.62
N ILE A 187 0.97 -3.91 6.47
CA ILE A 187 1.65 -4.86 7.36
C ILE A 187 1.78 -6.19 6.61
N ASP A 188 3.01 -6.58 6.31
CA ASP A 188 3.35 -7.83 5.65
C ASP A 188 4.32 -8.67 6.50
N SER A 189 4.78 -9.80 5.95
CA SER A 189 5.70 -10.68 6.67
C SER A 189 7.07 -10.05 7.00
N ARG A 190 7.50 -9.01 6.26
CA ARG A 190 8.74 -8.28 6.55
C ARG A 190 8.54 -7.35 7.74
N ILE A 191 7.41 -6.64 7.80
CA ILE A 191 7.05 -5.84 8.98
C ILE A 191 6.97 -6.75 10.21
N ILE A 192 6.28 -7.89 10.11
CA ILE A 192 6.19 -8.86 11.22
C ILE A 192 7.58 -9.36 11.65
N LYS A 193 8.44 -9.72 10.69
CA LYS A 193 9.81 -10.16 10.98
C LYS A 193 10.62 -9.07 11.67
N TRP A 194 10.48 -7.82 11.24
CA TRP A 194 11.15 -6.68 11.85
C TRP A 194 10.64 -6.42 13.28
N LEU A 195 9.32 -6.42 13.49
CA LEU A 195 8.72 -6.22 14.81
C LEU A 195 9.16 -7.30 15.81
N ASN A 196 9.10 -8.57 15.40
CA ASN A 196 9.54 -9.70 16.25
C ASN A 196 11.04 -9.60 16.61
N LYS A 197 11.88 -9.09 15.70
CA LYS A 197 13.31 -8.91 15.96
C LYS A 197 13.61 -7.75 16.90
N ASN A 198 12.79 -6.69 16.86
CA ASN A 198 12.99 -5.46 17.62
C ASN A 198 12.11 -5.38 18.88
N SER A 199 11.85 -6.54 19.49
CA SER A 199 11.21 -6.66 20.81
C SER A 199 9.78 -6.10 20.88
N PHE A 200 8.95 -6.33 19.85
CA PHE A 200 7.51 -6.16 20.00
C PHE A 200 7.02 -6.98 21.21
N PRO A 201 6.07 -6.48 22.03
CA PRO A 201 5.77 -7.04 23.36
C PRO A 201 5.23 -8.48 23.36
N PHE A 202 4.93 -9.04 22.19
CA PHE A 202 4.54 -10.42 22.02
C PHE A 202 4.91 -10.90 20.61
N THR A 203 5.09 -12.21 20.45
CA THR A 203 5.41 -12.82 19.16
C THR A 203 4.23 -12.68 18.21
N LEU A 204 4.48 -12.10 17.04
CA LEU A 204 3.51 -11.89 15.99
C LEU A 204 3.59 -12.98 14.92
N SER A 205 2.44 -13.32 14.32
CA SER A 205 2.37 -14.24 13.19
C SER A 205 1.83 -13.54 11.95
N ALA A 206 2.53 -13.74 10.82
CA ALA A 206 2.07 -13.24 9.53
C ALA A 206 0.76 -13.91 9.07
N SER A 207 0.43 -15.11 9.56
CA SER A 207 -0.84 -15.78 9.25
C SER A 207 -2.05 -15.06 9.83
N GLY A 208 -1.88 -14.30 10.92
CA GLY A 208 -2.97 -13.54 11.53
C GLY A 208 -3.36 -12.29 10.74
N LEU A 209 -2.52 -11.84 9.80
CA LEU A 209 -2.74 -10.59 9.05
C LEU A 209 -3.94 -10.62 8.09
N SER A 210 -4.56 -11.78 7.87
CA SER A 210 -5.83 -11.86 7.15
C SER A 210 -7.03 -11.46 8.00
N ASP A 211 -6.91 -11.48 9.32
CA ASP A 211 -7.96 -11.03 10.24
C ASP A 211 -7.86 -9.51 10.43
N GLU A 212 -8.95 -8.79 10.15
CA GLU A 212 -8.94 -7.33 10.20
C GLU A 212 -8.78 -6.79 11.63
N ASN A 213 -9.31 -7.48 12.65
CA ASN A 213 -9.17 -7.04 14.05
C ASN A 213 -7.72 -7.18 14.52
N TYR A 214 -7.07 -8.30 14.19
CA TYR A 214 -5.66 -8.52 14.44
C TYR A 214 -4.82 -7.47 13.71
N TYR A 215 -5.09 -7.23 12.42
CA TYR A 215 -4.39 -6.23 11.64
C TYR A 215 -4.50 -4.83 12.27
N GLN A 216 -5.72 -4.43 12.65
CA GLN A 216 -5.96 -3.12 13.28
C GLN A 216 -5.31 -2.99 14.65
N LEU A 217 -5.27 -4.05 15.46
CA LEU A 217 -4.57 -4.04 16.74
C LEU A 217 -3.07 -3.74 16.54
N LEU A 218 -2.43 -4.40 15.57
CA LEU A 218 -1.03 -4.16 15.24
C LEU A 218 -0.82 -2.76 14.66
N MET A 219 -1.70 -2.31 13.75
CA MET A 219 -1.62 -0.99 13.16
C MET A 219 -1.74 0.11 14.23
N ASN A 220 -2.63 -0.03 15.20
CA ASN A 220 -2.74 0.91 16.32
C ASN A 220 -1.44 0.98 17.13
N GLY A 221 -0.84 -0.17 17.46
CA GLY A 221 0.44 -0.21 18.19
C GLY A 221 1.59 0.44 17.41
N ILE A 222 1.68 0.18 16.10
CA ILE A 222 2.67 0.81 15.22
C ILE A 222 2.45 2.33 15.16
N GLN A 223 1.20 2.78 15.01
CA GLN A 223 0.85 4.21 14.96
C GLN A 223 1.22 4.91 16.27
N GLU A 224 0.92 4.31 17.42
CA GLU A 224 1.29 4.88 18.73
C GLU A 224 2.81 4.95 18.92
N TRP A 225 3.55 3.92 18.51
CA TRP A 225 5.01 3.93 18.58
C TRP A 225 5.62 4.99 17.67
N CYS A 226 5.15 5.08 16.43
CA CYS A 226 5.54 6.10 15.46
C CYS A 226 5.28 7.52 16.00
N LEU A 227 4.08 7.76 16.53
CA LEU A 227 3.70 9.04 17.12
C LEU A 227 4.61 9.43 18.29
N LYS A 228 4.88 8.50 19.20
CA LYS A 228 5.79 8.76 20.33
C LYS A 228 7.24 9.01 19.91
N SER A 229 7.60 8.61 18.69
CA SER A 229 8.93 8.74 18.14
C SER A 229 9.07 9.90 17.15
N ASP A 230 8.01 10.68 16.91
CA ASP A 230 7.93 11.74 15.88
C ASP A 230 8.28 11.23 14.45
N ILE A 231 7.79 10.03 14.12
CA ILE A 231 8.01 9.37 12.82
C ILE A 231 6.65 9.12 12.18
N PHE A 232 6.53 9.34 10.87
CA PHE A 232 5.35 8.92 10.12
C PHE A 232 5.39 7.41 9.84
N PRO A 233 4.29 6.66 10.06
CA PRO A 233 4.23 5.24 9.74
C PRO A 233 4.66 4.91 8.31
N CYS A 234 4.30 5.73 7.32
CA CYS A 234 4.72 5.52 5.94
C CYS A 234 6.24 5.57 5.74
N VAL A 235 6.97 6.34 6.56
CA VAL A 235 8.44 6.40 6.53
C VAL A 235 9.04 5.17 7.18
N LEU A 236 8.47 4.71 8.30
CA LEU A 236 8.87 3.45 8.93
C LEU A 236 8.69 2.28 7.97
N ASP A 237 7.54 2.18 7.30
CA ASP A 237 7.28 1.19 6.25
C ASP A 237 8.37 1.20 5.18
N GLY A 238 8.67 2.39 4.62
CA GLY A 238 9.77 2.55 3.67
C GLY A 238 11.11 2.07 4.19
N ALA A 239 11.47 2.43 5.43
CA ALA A 239 12.72 2.02 6.05
C ALA A 239 12.78 0.49 6.25
N ILE A 240 11.71 -0.13 6.76
CA ILE A 240 11.63 -1.58 6.93
C ILE A 240 11.74 -2.27 5.57
N PHE A 241 10.98 -1.84 4.57
CA PHE A 241 10.99 -2.41 3.23
C PHE A 241 12.41 -2.37 2.62
N SER A 242 13.04 -1.19 2.64
CA SER A 242 14.40 -1.00 2.12
C SER A 242 15.46 -1.84 2.84
N SER A 243 15.24 -2.20 4.12
CA SER A 243 16.17 -3.04 4.88
C SER A 243 16.19 -4.52 4.43
N TYR A 244 15.22 -4.93 3.60
CA TYR A 244 15.09 -6.31 3.09
C TYR A 244 15.24 -6.42 1.57
N ASP A 245 15.42 -5.31 0.85
CA ASP A 245 15.47 -5.28 -0.61
C ASP A 245 16.82 -4.76 -1.11
N GLU A 246 17.10 -4.96 -2.40
CA GLU A 246 18.22 -4.31 -3.08
C GLU A 246 17.96 -2.80 -3.23
N GLU A 247 19.01 -2.04 -3.54
CA GLU A 247 18.86 -0.61 -3.79
C GLU A 247 17.98 -0.37 -5.03
N TRP A 248 16.97 0.48 -4.85
CA TRP A 248 16.05 0.85 -5.91
C TRP A 248 16.67 1.97 -6.77
N PRO A 249 16.56 1.90 -8.11
CA PRO A 249 17.01 2.98 -8.97
C PRO A 249 16.30 4.30 -8.63
N GLU A 250 17.01 5.43 -8.77
CA GLU A 250 16.46 6.76 -8.45
C GLU A 250 15.18 7.10 -9.24
N ASP A 251 15.11 6.65 -10.49
CA ASP A 251 13.99 6.93 -11.41
C ASP A 251 12.83 5.92 -11.32
N TYR A 252 12.91 4.93 -10.42
CA TYR A 252 11.85 3.95 -10.28
C TYR A 252 10.68 4.51 -9.46
N GLU A 253 9.67 5.04 -10.14
CA GLU A 253 8.37 5.40 -9.54
C GLU A 253 7.48 4.15 -9.34
N LEU A 254 7.98 3.17 -8.59
CA LEU A 254 7.25 1.96 -8.21
C LEU A 254 7.15 1.83 -6.69
N TRP A 255 5.93 1.76 -6.19
CA TRP A 255 5.52 1.65 -4.77
C TRP A 255 5.87 2.80 -3.86
#